data_AF-A0A5Q4FTB1-F1
#
_entry.id   AF-A0A5Q4FTB1-F1
#
_cell.length_a   1.000
_cell.length_b   1.000
_cell.length_c   1.000
_cell.angle_alpha   90.00
_cell.angle_beta   90.00
_cell.angle_gamma   90.00
#
_symmetry.space_group_name_H-M   'P 1'
#
loop_
_entity.id
_entity.type
_entity.pdbx_description
1 polymer ?
#
loop_
_entity_poly.entity_id
_entity_poly.type
_entity_poly.pdbx_seq_one_letter_code
_entity_poly.pdbx_strand_id
1 'polypeptide(L)'
;MLAEFREFINRGSFIDLAVGFVMGVAVTGVVNALVERVIMPLIGLLFGEPNFDNVLTFGETVDGVPVGSVGAVITALVTLLFVALALFFIVKAYNRMQRDEPGEPEPEAEPEDVILLREILEELKARRAG
;
A
#
# COMPACT_ATOMS: atom_id res chain seq x y z
N MET A 1 17.55 9.62 27.39
CA MET A 1 16.51 10.23 26.52
C MET A 1 16.98 10.36 25.06
N LEU A 2 17.71 11.41 24.65
CA LEU A 2 18.14 11.58 23.23
C LEU A 2 19.13 10.51 22.75
N ALA A 3 20.06 10.08 23.60
CA ALA A 3 21.00 9.00 23.29
C ALA A 3 20.28 7.64 23.20
N GLU A 4 19.44 7.31 24.18
CA GLU A 4 18.58 6.10 24.20
C GLU A 4 17.61 6.04 23.01
N PHE A 5 17.07 7.19 22.58
CA PHE A 5 16.20 7.29 21.41
C PHE A 5 16.96 7.04 20.11
N ARG A 6 18.18 7.59 19.98
CA ARG A 6 19.07 7.30 18.85
C ARG A 6 19.45 5.82 18.81
N GLU A 7 19.73 5.21 19.95
CA GLU A 7 20.07 3.80 20.08
C GLU A 7 18.87 2.87 19.81
N PHE A 8 17.65 3.32 20.10
CA PHE A 8 16.41 2.65 19.73
C PHE A 8 16.16 2.68 18.21
N ILE A 9 16.30 3.84 17.57
CA ILE A 9 16.11 3.99 16.12
C ILE A 9 17.21 3.26 15.35
N ASN A 10 18.46 3.28 15.83
CA ASN A 10 19.58 2.60 15.17
C ASN A 10 19.45 1.07 15.13
N ARG A 11 18.45 0.47 15.77
CA ARG A 11 18.07 -0.91 15.51
C ARG A 11 17.49 -0.94 14.09
N GLY A 12 18.33 -1.24 13.08
CA GLY A 12 18.01 -1.09 11.65
C GLY A 12 16.60 -1.52 11.24
N SER A 13 16.09 -2.61 11.83
CA SER A 13 14.71 -3.08 11.68
C SER A 13 13.61 -2.01 11.89
N PHE A 14 13.81 -1.02 12.77
CA PHE A 14 12.83 0.05 13.02
C PHE A 14 12.86 1.14 11.95
N ILE A 15 14.04 1.48 11.41
CA ILE A 15 14.18 2.50 10.35
C ILE A 15 13.50 2.00 9.09
N ASP A 16 13.77 0.75 8.69
CA ASP A 16 13.21 0.16 7.47
C ASP A 16 11.68 0.05 7.56
N LEU A 17 11.16 -0.34 8.72
CA LEU A 17 9.73 -0.35 9.01
C LEU A 17 9.11 1.06 8.88
N ALA A 18 9.77 2.07 9.47
CA ALA A 18 9.27 3.45 9.45
C ALA A 18 9.26 4.02 8.03
N VAL A 19 10.32 3.78 7.25
CA VAL A 19 10.40 4.20 5.85
C VAL A 19 9.32 3.50 5.02
N GLY A 20 9.15 2.18 5.18
CA GLY A 20 8.11 1.42 4.49
C GLY A 20 6.70 1.93 4.79
N PHE A 21 6.40 2.24 6.05
CA PHE A 21 5.10 2.79 6.45
C PHE A 21 4.85 4.18 5.83
N VAL A 22 5.82 5.09 5.93
CA VAL A 22 5.69 6.45 5.36
C VAL A 22 5.50 6.40 3.84
N MET A 23 6.28 5.54 3.16
CA MET A 23 6.14 5.34 1.72
C MET A 23 4.78 4.73 1.35
N GLY A 24 4.28 3.76 2.13
CA GLY A 24 2.95 3.18 1.92
C GLY A 24 1.81 4.20 2.06
N VAL A 25 1.89 5.09 3.07
CA VAL A 25 0.92 6.18 3.25
C VAL A 25 1.01 7.18 2.09
N ALA A 26 2.21 7.56 1.66
CA ALA A 26 2.41 8.49 0.56
C ALA A 26 1.85 7.96 -0.77
N VAL A 27 2.12 6.69 -1.09
CA VAL A 27 1.59 6.03 -2.31
C VAL A 27 0.07 5.99 -2.27
N THR A 28 -0.52 5.60 -1.14
CA THR A 28 -1.99 5.60 -0.97
C THR A 28 -2.58 6.99 -1.21
N GLY A 29 -1.93 8.04 -0.70
CA GLY A 29 -2.35 9.42 -0.93
C GLY A 29 -2.34 9.82 -2.42
N VAL A 30 -1.31 9.42 -3.16
CA VAL A 30 -1.23 9.66 -4.61
C VAL A 30 -2.34 8.92 -5.36
N VAL A 31 -2.61 7.66 -5.00
CA VAL A 31 -3.69 6.90 -5.65
C VAL A 31 -5.06 7.51 -5.35
N ASN A 32 -5.33 7.87 -4.09
CA ASN A 32 -6.59 8.52 -3.73
C ASN A 32 -6.78 9.82 -4.52
N ALA A 33 -5.73 10.65 -4.63
CA ALA A 33 -5.80 11.87 -5.42
C ALA A 33 -6.08 11.60 -6.91
N LEU A 34 -5.51 10.54 -7.49
CA LEU A 34 -5.80 10.13 -8.87
C LEU A 34 -7.27 9.72 -9.03
N VAL A 35 -7.79 8.91 -8.09
CA VAL A 35 -9.18 8.44 -8.16
C VAL A 35 -10.15 9.61 -7.97
N GLU A 36 -9.97 10.41 -6.94
CA GLU A 36 -10.88 11.51 -6.59
C GLU A 36 -10.83 12.67 -7.59
N ARG A 37 -9.65 13.00 -8.11
CA ARG A 37 -9.46 14.20 -8.96
C ARG A 37 -9.47 13.92 -10.45
N VAL A 38 -9.29 12.65 -10.86
CA VAL A 38 -9.24 12.28 -12.28
C VAL A 38 -10.33 11.27 -12.61
N ILE A 39 -10.40 10.14 -11.92
CA ILE A 39 -11.35 9.08 -12.26
C ILE A 39 -12.80 9.51 -11.96
N MET A 40 -13.09 10.01 -10.77
CA MET A 40 -14.44 10.39 -10.35
C MET A 40 -15.03 11.52 -11.22
N PRO A 41 -14.30 12.60 -11.58
CA PRO A 41 -14.82 13.62 -12.50
C PRO A 41 -15.07 13.10 -13.91
N LEU A 42 -14.23 12.18 -14.41
CA LEU A 42 -14.45 11.54 -15.72
C LEU A 42 -15.71 10.67 -15.71
N ILE A 43 -15.97 9.95 -14.62
CA ILE A 43 -17.21 9.21 -14.42
C ILE A 43 -18.39 10.18 -14.36
N GLY A 44 -18.27 11.28 -13.60
CA GLY A 44 -19.31 12.32 -13.53
C GLY A 44 -19.63 12.94 -14.89
N LEU A 45 -18.63 13.11 -15.76
CA LEU A 45 -18.85 13.61 -17.12
C LEU A 45 -19.60 12.60 -18.01
N LEU A 46 -19.44 11.29 -17.77
CA LEU A 46 -20.10 10.24 -18.55
C LEU A 46 -21.50 9.90 -18.03
N PHE A 47 -21.70 9.91 -16.71
CA PHE A 47 -22.92 9.44 -16.05
C PHE A 47 -23.77 10.57 -15.43
N GLY A 48 -23.30 11.82 -15.51
CA GLY A 48 -24.02 13.02 -15.06
C GLY A 48 -23.78 13.38 -13.59
N GLU A 49 -23.49 12.40 -12.73
CA GLU A 49 -23.17 12.60 -11.32
C GLU A 49 -21.81 12.00 -10.97
N PRO A 50 -20.93 12.75 -10.27
CA PRO A 50 -19.61 12.27 -9.88
C PRO A 50 -19.65 11.30 -8.69
N ASN A 51 -20.75 11.26 -7.94
CA ASN A 51 -20.95 10.39 -6.78
C ASN A 51 -22.43 10.06 -6.60
N PHE A 52 -22.72 9.13 -5.69
CA PHE A 52 -24.09 8.71 -5.37
C PHE A 52 -24.59 9.35 -4.07
N ASP A 53 -23.92 10.37 -3.53
CA ASP A 53 -24.11 10.86 -2.16
C ASP A 53 -25.55 11.36 -1.89
N ASN A 54 -26.28 11.75 -2.93
CA ASN A 54 -27.67 12.23 -2.83
C ASN A 54 -28.72 11.13 -2.97
N VAL A 55 -28.31 9.87 -3.11
CA VAL A 55 -29.23 8.73 -3.24
C VAL A 55 -29.71 8.29 -1.86
N LEU A 56 -31.03 8.22 -1.67
CA LEU A 56 -31.68 7.70 -0.46
C LEU A 56 -31.16 8.37 0.82
N THR A 57 -31.25 9.70 0.86
CA THR A 57 -30.87 10.53 2.01
C THR A 57 -31.99 10.59 3.05
N PHE A 58 -31.65 10.53 4.34
CA PHE A 58 -32.58 10.60 5.47
C PHE A 58 -31.94 11.29 6.68
N GLY A 59 -32.76 11.94 7.51
CA GLY A 59 -32.31 12.71 8.69
C GLY A 59 -32.20 14.21 8.43
N GLU A 60 -31.85 14.97 9.49
CA GLU A 60 -31.61 16.42 9.37
C GLU A 60 -30.37 16.68 8.51
N THR A 61 -30.42 17.77 7.75
CA THR A 61 -29.28 18.26 6.97
C THR A 61 -28.45 19.16 7.88
N VAL A 62 -27.20 18.76 8.15
CA VAL A 62 -26.24 19.60 8.88
C VAL A 62 -25.26 20.13 7.84
N ASP A 63 -25.13 21.45 7.75
CA ASP A 63 -24.27 22.13 6.78
C ASP A 63 -24.51 21.71 5.31
N GLY A 64 -25.78 21.45 4.96
CA GLY A 64 -26.16 21.05 3.59
C GLY A 64 -25.85 19.59 3.24
N VAL A 65 -25.34 18.80 4.20
CA VAL A 65 -25.10 17.37 4.04
C VAL A 65 -26.15 16.58 4.84
N PRO A 66 -26.91 15.67 4.19
CA PRO A 66 -27.82 14.78 4.92
C PRO A 66 -27.04 13.86 5.85
N VAL A 67 -27.40 13.83 7.14
CA VAL A 67 -26.70 13.03 8.16
C VAL A 67 -26.75 11.52 7.85
N GLY A 68 -27.83 11.04 7.23
CA GLY A 68 -27.94 9.69 6.70
C GLY A 68 -28.00 9.70 5.18
N SER A 69 -27.06 9.02 4.52
CA SER A 69 -27.14 8.77 3.08
C SER A 69 -26.67 7.34 2.78
N VAL A 70 -27.59 6.51 2.26
CA VAL A 70 -27.20 5.20 1.71
C VAL A 70 -26.28 5.39 0.50
N GLY A 71 -26.55 6.44 -0.27
CA GLY A 71 -25.77 6.87 -1.41
C GLY A 71 -24.30 7.12 -1.09
N ALA A 72 -24.00 7.79 0.03
CA ALA A 72 -22.63 8.05 0.46
C ALA A 72 -21.85 6.75 0.78
N VAL A 73 -22.54 5.73 1.30
CA VAL A 73 -21.94 4.40 1.51
C VAL A 73 -21.63 3.73 0.17
N ILE A 74 -22.54 3.83 -0.81
CA ILE A 74 -22.30 3.31 -2.16
C ILE A 74 -21.13 4.04 -2.81
N THR A 75 -21.07 5.37 -2.71
CA THR A 75 -19.93 6.17 -3.17
C THR A 75 -18.64 5.67 -2.54
N ALA A 76 -18.60 5.46 -1.22
CA ALA A 76 -17.41 4.98 -0.53
C ALA A 76 -16.96 3.59 -1.03
N LEU A 77 -17.90 2.68 -1.27
CA LEU A 77 -17.60 1.35 -1.82
C LEU A 77 -17.06 1.42 -3.25
N VAL A 78 -17.64 2.27 -4.09
CA VAL A 78 -17.21 2.47 -5.47
C VAL A 78 -15.82 3.12 -5.51
N THR A 79 -15.58 4.16 -4.71
CA THR A 79 -14.27 4.79 -4.57
C THR A 79 -13.21 3.78 -4.10
N LEU A 80 -13.53 2.95 -3.10
CA LEU A 80 -12.64 1.90 -2.63
C LEU A 80 -12.29 0.90 -3.74
N LEU A 81 -13.27 0.49 -4.54
CA LEU A 81 -13.03 -0.38 -5.69
C LEU A 81 -12.08 0.26 -6.71
N PHE A 82 -12.26 1.55 -7.02
CA PHE A 82 -11.39 2.26 -7.96
C PHE A 82 -9.98 2.47 -7.42
N VAL A 83 -9.82 2.77 -6.12
CA VAL A 83 -8.50 2.87 -5.47
C VAL A 83 -7.78 1.53 -5.53
N ALA A 84 -8.47 0.43 -5.19
CA ALA A 84 -7.91 -0.91 -5.27
C ALA A 84 -7.50 -1.27 -6.72
N LEU A 85 -8.33 -0.93 -7.70
CA LEU A 85 -8.05 -1.16 -9.12
C LEU A 85 -6.85 -0.33 -9.60
N ALA A 86 -6.77 0.95 -9.21
CA ALA A 86 -5.65 1.82 -9.53
C ALA A 86 -4.33 1.31 -8.93
N LEU A 87 -4.33 0.90 -7.65
CA LEU A 87 -3.18 0.26 -7.01
C LEU A 87 -2.77 -1.02 -7.75
N PHE A 88 -3.75 -1.85 -8.13
CA PHE A 88 -3.48 -3.06 -8.90
C PHE A 88 -2.78 -2.76 -10.23
N PHE A 89 -3.24 -1.75 -10.98
CA PHE A 89 -2.60 -1.37 -12.23
C PHE A 89 -1.19 -0.81 -12.03
N ILE A 90 -0.97 0.00 -10.99
CA ILE A 90 0.36 0.55 -10.65
C ILE A 90 1.33 -0.59 -10.31
N VAL A 91 0.94 -1.49 -9.42
CA VAL A 91 1.78 -2.64 -9.03
C VAL A 91 2.02 -3.56 -10.22
N LYS A 92 1.00 -3.80 -11.06
CA LYS A 92 1.14 -4.60 -12.28
C LYS A 92 2.10 -3.96 -13.28
N ALA A 93 2.06 -2.63 -13.45
CA ALA A 93 2.98 -1.91 -14.33
C ALA A 93 4.42 -1.98 -13.80
N TYR A 94 4.60 -1.77 -12.49
CA TYR A 94 5.88 -1.92 -11.82
C TYR A 94 6.45 -3.33 -11.97
N ASN A 95 5.65 -4.36 -11.67
CA ASN A 95 6.05 -5.77 -11.81
C ASN A 95 6.33 -6.15 -13.27
N ARG A 96 5.70 -5.49 -14.24
CA ARG A 96 6.01 -5.70 -15.66
C ARG A 96 7.36 -5.09 -16.02
N MET A 97 7.65 -3.88 -15.57
CA MET A 97 8.93 -3.22 -15.83
C MET A 97 10.10 -3.98 -15.19
N GLN A 98 9.96 -4.46 -13.96
CA GLN A 98 11.00 -5.29 -13.33
C GLN A 98 11.21 -6.65 -14.02
N ARG A 99 10.20 -7.18 -14.70
CA ARG A 99 10.34 -8.44 -15.48
C ARG A 99 11.09 -8.26 -16.79
N ASP A 100 11.15 -7.03 -17.31
CA ASP A 100 11.82 -6.69 -18.56
C ASP A 100 13.30 -6.30 -18.33
N GLU A 101 13.72 -6.07 -17.07
CA GLU A 101 15.12 -6.07 -16.66
C GLU A 101 15.56 -7.52 -16.33
N PRO A 102 16.56 -8.10 -17.00
CA PRO A 102 17.21 -9.32 -16.54
C PRO A 102 18.16 -8.98 -15.38
N GLY A 103 17.60 -8.42 -14.31
CA GLY A 103 18.21 -8.38 -12.99
C GLY A 103 17.38 -9.32 -12.14
N GLU A 104 18.00 -10.40 -11.66
CA GLU A 104 17.41 -11.23 -10.62
C GLU A 104 16.80 -10.33 -9.54
N PRO A 105 15.64 -10.68 -8.95
CA PRO A 105 15.18 -9.99 -7.76
C PRO A 105 16.37 -9.97 -6.81
N GLU A 106 16.86 -8.78 -6.44
CA GLU A 106 17.90 -8.66 -5.41
C GLU A 106 17.41 -9.56 -4.28
N PRO A 107 18.11 -10.66 -3.97
CA PRO A 107 17.68 -11.52 -2.89
C PRO A 107 17.62 -10.58 -1.69
N GLU A 108 16.41 -10.43 -1.11
CA GLU A 108 16.25 -9.80 0.19
C GLU A 108 17.41 -10.33 1.02
N ALA A 109 18.32 -9.45 1.45
CA ALA A 109 19.58 -9.86 2.06
C ALA A 109 19.23 -10.91 3.10
N GLU A 110 19.61 -12.17 2.84
CA GLU A 110 19.19 -13.28 3.69
C GLU A 110 19.61 -12.89 5.11
N PRO A 111 18.71 -12.98 6.10
CA PRO A 111 19.06 -12.63 7.47
C PRO A 111 20.37 -13.33 7.83
N GLU A 112 21.29 -12.64 8.53
CA GLU A 112 22.60 -13.22 8.88
C GLU A 112 22.45 -14.60 9.53
N ASP A 113 21.38 -14.79 10.31
CA ASP A 113 20.99 -16.06 10.92
C ASP A 113 20.77 -17.19 9.88
N VAL A 114 20.13 -16.89 8.74
CA VAL A 114 19.89 -17.86 7.66
C VAL A 114 21.20 -18.23 6.95
N ILE A 115 22.09 -17.26 6.76
CA ILE A 115 23.43 -17.49 6.20
C ILE A 115 24.24 -18.39 7.14
N LEU A 116 24.31 -18.05 8.42
CA LEU A 116 24.97 -18.83 9.47
C LEU A 116 24.41 -20.26 9.57
N LEU A 117 23.08 -20.42 9.52
CA LEU A 117 22.45 -21.75 9.55
C LEU A 117 22.82 -22.59 8.32
N ARG A 118 23.00 -21.97 7.15
CA ARG A 118 23.42 -22.67 5.92
C ARG A 118 24.87 -23.14 6.02
N GLU A 119 25.76 -22.30 6.53
CA GLU A 119 27.16 -22.66 6.80
C GLU A 119 27.25 -23.81 7.82
N ILE A 120 26.50 -23.74 8.92
CA ILE A 120 26.42 -24.82 9.92
C ILE A 120 25.90 -26.11 9.28
N LEU A 121 24.87 -26.03 8.43
CA LEU A 121 24.33 -27.20 7.73
C LEU A 121 25.36 -27.87 6.82
N GLU A 122 26.17 -27.07 6.11
CA GLU A 122 27.25 -27.58 5.27
C GLU A 122 28.34 -28.27 6.10
N GLU A 123 28.80 -27.65 7.20
CA GLU A 123 29.77 -28.27 8.12
C GLU A 123 29.26 -29.57 8.72
N LEU A 124 27.98 -29.63 9.11
CA LEU A 124 27.37 -30.84 9.67
C LEU A 124 27.25 -31.96 8.63
N LYS A 125 26.92 -31.63 7.38
CA LYS A 125 26.92 -32.61 6.28
C LYS A 125 28.32 -33.12 5.98
N ALA A 126 29.33 -32.24 5.97
CA ALA A 126 30.72 -32.62 5.78
C ALA A 126 31.22 -33.56 6.89
N ARG A 127 30.87 -33.29 8.15
CA ARG A 127 31.20 -34.16 9.30
C ARG A 127 30.46 -35.50 9.29
N ARG A 128 29.24 -35.57 8.75
CA ARG A 128 28.45 -36.81 8.68
C ARG A 128 28.89 -37.73 7.55
N ALA A 129 29.56 -37.20 6.53
CA ALA A 129 30.04 -37.95 5.38
C ALA A 129 31.45 -38.55 5.56
N GLY A 130 32.15 -38.20 6.65
CA GLY A 130 33.42 -38.81 7.08
C GLY A 130 33.23 -39.76 8.26
#